data_AF-A0A1S8BK70-F1
#
_entry.id   AF-A0A1S8BK70-F1
#
_cell.length_a   1.000
_cell.length_b   1.000
_cell.length_c   1.000
_cell.angle_alpha   90.00
_cell.angle_beta   90.00
_cell.angle_gamma   90.00
#
_symmetry.space_group_name_H-M   'P 1'
#
loop_
_entity.id
_entity.type
_entity.pdbx_description
1 polymer ?
#
loop_
_entity_poly.entity_id
_entity_poly.type
_entity_poly.pdbx_seq_one_letter_code
_entity_poly.pdbx_strand_id
1 'polypeptide(L)'
;MTAQVPAYDSANRPSFVCMTAASDAARLVVAALDMPTWPPEFRMCSERLKVYDLVSIARSVRGREFYTEPTIESTQTLRYKASLASTQTEQLRLQNLAATADGQHDFTDANLNSFFPHIRMTRFRDWLASAWAGVP
;
A
#
# COMPACT_ATOMS: atom_id res chain seq x y z
N MET A 1 6.48 14.72 -14.91
CA MET A 1 7.18 14.03 -13.80
C MET A 1 6.71 12.59 -13.83
N THR A 2 7.62 11.62 -13.97
CA THR A 2 7.27 10.19 -14.07
C THR A 2 7.12 9.60 -12.66
N ALA A 3 6.06 8.82 -12.43
CA ALA A 3 5.86 8.14 -11.15
C ALA A 3 6.92 7.04 -10.93
N GLN A 4 7.30 6.79 -9.68
CA GLN A 4 8.27 5.75 -9.31
C GLN A 4 7.55 4.67 -8.51
N VAL A 5 7.71 3.40 -8.92
CA VAL A 5 7.05 2.25 -8.32
C VAL A 5 8.11 1.37 -7.64
N PRO A 6 8.09 1.25 -6.30
CA PRO A 6 9.05 0.44 -5.55
C PRO A 6 8.67 -1.04 -5.64
N ALA A 7 8.88 -1.66 -6.81
CA ALA A 7 8.31 -2.97 -7.16
C ALA A 7 9.13 -4.16 -6.68
N TYR A 8 10.42 -3.97 -6.38
CA TYR A 8 11.33 -5.08 -6.05
C TYR A 8 12.16 -4.80 -4.80
N ASP A 9 12.26 -5.80 -3.94
CA ASP A 9 13.11 -5.77 -2.75
C ASP A 9 14.60 -5.93 -3.09
N SER A 10 15.45 -5.94 -2.06
CA SER A 10 16.90 -6.14 -2.23
C SER A 10 17.30 -7.50 -2.83
N ALA A 11 16.46 -8.52 -2.74
CA ALA A 11 16.66 -9.83 -3.35
C ALA A 11 15.99 -9.93 -4.75
N ASN A 12 15.56 -8.80 -5.32
CA ASN A 12 14.84 -8.71 -6.58
C ASN A 12 13.52 -9.51 -6.61
N ARG A 13 12.88 -9.67 -5.44
CA ARG A 13 11.55 -10.28 -5.30
C ARG A 13 10.48 -9.20 -5.35
N PRO A 14 9.26 -9.51 -5.84
CA PRO A 14 8.16 -8.54 -5.84
C PRO A 14 7.88 -8.03 -4.43
N SER A 15 7.73 -6.71 -4.29
CA SER A 15 7.27 -6.05 -3.07
C SER A 15 5.75 -6.08 -2.97
N PHE A 16 5.26 -6.05 -1.74
CA PHE A 16 3.83 -6.07 -1.44
C PHE A 16 3.45 -4.98 -0.44
N VAL A 17 2.17 -4.62 -0.47
CA VAL A 17 1.55 -3.71 0.50
C VAL A 17 0.23 -4.29 0.96
N CYS A 18 -0.03 -4.18 2.27
CA CYS A 18 -1.32 -4.41 2.87
C CYS A 18 -2.11 -3.10 2.88
N MET A 19 -3.25 -3.09 2.18
CA MET A 19 -4.10 -1.91 2.07
C MET A 19 -5.43 -2.14 2.78
N THR A 20 -5.91 -1.09 3.44
CA THR A 20 -7.19 -1.08 4.15
C THR A 20 -7.86 0.26 3.94
N ALA A 21 -9.14 0.26 3.54
CA ALA A 21 -9.92 1.49 3.45
C ALA A 21 -10.07 2.12 4.84
N ALA A 22 -9.95 3.45 4.94
CA ALA A 22 -10.03 4.14 6.22
C ALA A 22 -11.35 3.87 6.98
N SER A 23 -12.46 3.71 6.25
CA SER A 23 -13.76 3.34 6.81
C SER A 23 -13.76 1.94 7.46
N ASP A 24 -13.09 0.97 6.85
CA ASP A 24 -13.00 -0.39 7.39
C ASP A 24 -12.03 -0.46 8.57
N ALA A 25 -10.93 0.29 8.50
CA ALA A 25 -10.05 0.47 9.64
C ALA A 25 -10.80 1.05 10.84
N ALA A 26 -11.62 2.08 10.64
CA ALA A 26 -12.45 2.66 11.70
C ALA A 26 -13.44 1.64 12.28
N ARG A 27 -14.10 0.84 11.43
CA ARG A 27 -15.03 -0.21 11.89
C ARG A 27 -14.34 -1.26 12.76
N LEU A 28 -13.14 -1.71 12.38
CA LEU A 28 -12.35 -2.65 13.16
C LEU A 28 -11.86 -2.04 14.48
N VAL A 29 -11.39 -0.79 14.46
CA VAL A 29 -10.94 -0.08 15.67
C VAL A 29 -12.10 0.09 16.65
N VAL A 30 -13.28 0.50 16.17
CA VAL A 30 -14.46 0.63 17.03
C VAL A 30 -14.86 -0.72 17.61
N ALA A 31 -14.89 -1.79 16.82
CA ALA A 31 -15.20 -3.12 17.31
C ALA A 31 -14.18 -3.62 18.35
N ALA A 32 -12.90 -3.26 18.19
CA ALA A 32 -11.86 -3.61 19.14
C ALA A 32 -12.06 -2.97 20.52
N LEU A 33 -12.75 -1.81 20.60
CA LEU A 33 -13.05 -1.15 21.88
C LEU A 33 -13.90 -2.01 22.82
N ASP A 34 -14.71 -2.90 22.26
CA ASP A 34 -15.57 -3.81 23.02
C ASP A 34 -14.86 -5.12 23.42
N MET A 35 -13.60 -5.32 23.01
CA MET A 35 -12.83 -6.51 23.37
C MET A 35 -12.42 -6.48 24.85
N PRO A 36 -12.53 -7.60 25.59
CA PRO A 36 -12.17 -7.65 27.00
C PRO A 36 -10.66 -7.50 27.25
N THR A 37 -9.82 -7.90 26.28
CA THR A 37 -8.36 -7.82 26.36
C THR A 37 -7.78 -7.51 24.99
N TRP A 38 -6.69 -6.75 24.97
CA TRP A 38 -5.95 -6.42 23.75
C TRP A 38 -4.56 -7.07 23.78
N PRO A 39 -4.10 -7.65 22.66
CA PRO A 39 -2.71 -8.03 22.50
C PRO A 39 -1.82 -6.78 22.42
N PRO A 40 -0.48 -6.93 22.49
CA PRO A 40 0.45 -5.81 22.36
C PRO A 40 0.34 -5.04 21.05
N GLU A 41 -0.10 -5.70 19.97
CA GLU A 41 -0.22 -5.11 18.64
C GLU A 41 -1.42 -5.70 17.90
N PHE A 42 -2.23 -4.82 17.31
CA PHE A 42 -3.24 -5.18 16.32
C PHE A 42 -2.76 -4.84 14.90
N ARG A 43 -3.04 -5.75 13.97
CA ARG A 43 -2.80 -5.59 12.54
C ARG A 43 -4.08 -5.85 11.77
N MET A 44 -4.34 -5.02 10.77
CA MET A 44 -5.51 -5.11 9.93
C MET A 44 -5.12 -4.96 8.46
N CYS A 45 -5.68 -5.80 7.60
CA CYS A 45 -5.42 -5.78 6.16
C CYS A 45 -6.70 -6.16 5.44
N SER A 46 -7.18 -5.34 4.50
CA SER A 46 -8.25 -5.76 3.60
C SER A 46 -7.69 -6.64 2.49
N GLU A 47 -6.63 -6.17 1.84
CA GLU A 47 -6.07 -6.82 0.66
C GLU A 47 -4.56 -6.61 0.61
N ARG A 48 -3.81 -7.70 0.40
CA ARG A 48 -2.37 -7.69 0.20
C ARG A 48 -2.09 -7.73 -1.31
N LEU A 49 -1.46 -6.70 -1.83
CA LEU A 49 -1.26 -6.50 -3.27
C LEU A 49 0.22 -6.32 -3.60
N LYS A 50 0.63 -6.76 -4.80
CA LYS A 50 1.94 -6.36 -5.32
C LYS A 50 1.90 -4.88 -5.62
N VAL A 51 2.97 -4.16 -5.30
CA VAL A 51 3.01 -2.71 -5.50
C VAL A 51 2.83 -2.34 -6.97
N TYR A 52 3.38 -3.13 -7.90
CA TYR A 52 3.21 -2.91 -9.33
C TYR A 52 1.76 -3.12 -9.81
N ASP A 53 1.00 -4.04 -9.20
CA ASP A 53 -0.38 -4.32 -9.61
C ASP A 53 -1.32 -3.14 -9.34
N LEU A 54 -0.95 -2.25 -8.41
CA LEU A 54 -1.70 -1.01 -8.13
C LEU A 54 -1.83 -0.13 -9.38
N VAL A 55 -0.80 -0.08 -10.22
CA VAL A 55 -0.81 0.69 -11.48
C VAL A 55 -1.84 0.09 -12.45
N SER A 56 -1.84 -1.23 -12.58
CA SER A 56 -2.78 -1.97 -13.44
C SER A 56 -4.22 -1.79 -12.97
N ILE A 57 -4.47 -1.86 -11.66
CA ILE A 57 -5.80 -1.62 -11.07
C ILE A 57 -6.23 -0.17 -11.33
N ALA A 58 -5.33 0.79 -11.14
CA ALA A 58 -5.59 2.20 -11.36
C ALA A 58 -5.95 2.51 -12.83
N ARG A 59 -5.24 1.91 -13.80
CA ARG A 59 -5.58 1.98 -15.23
C ARG A 59 -6.96 1.39 -15.53
N SER A 60 -7.24 0.20 -14.99
CA SER A 60 -8.53 -0.48 -15.16
C SER A 60 -9.70 0.36 -14.63
N VAL A 61 -9.56 0.97 -13.45
CA VAL A 61 -10.59 1.83 -12.87
C VAL A 61 -10.82 3.10 -13.69
N ARG A 62 -9.76 3.67 -14.27
CA ARG A 62 -9.84 4.88 -15.09
C ARG A 62 -10.34 4.65 -16.51
N GLY A 63 -10.28 3.42 -17.01
CA GLY A 63 -10.62 3.11 -18.40
C GLY A 63 -9.73 3.84 -19.43
N ARG A 64 -8.56 4.34 -19.02
CA ARG A 64 -7.59 5.03 -19.88
C ARG A 64 -6.16 4.69 -19.47
N GLU A 65 -5.27 4.72 -20.45
CA GLU A 65 -3.83 4.65 -20.20
C GLU A 65 -3.32 5.91 -19.50
N PHE A 66 -2.23 5.77 -18.76
CA PHE A 66 -1.52 6.92 -18.22
C PHE A 66 -0.59 7.51 -19.27
N TYR A 67 -0.51 8.84 -19.33
CA TYR A 67 0.34 9.56 -20.29
C TYR A 67 1.83 9.21 -20.21
N THR A 68 2.28 8.67 -19.07
CA THR A 68 3.68 8.31 -18.86
C THR A 68 3.75 7.01 -18.08
N GLU A 69 4.52 6.06 -18.60
CA GLU A 69 4.82 4.81 -17.91
C GLU A 69 5.60 5.08 -16.63
N PRO A 70 5.21 4.49 -15.48
CA PRO A 70 5.96 4.64 -14.26
C PRO A 70 7.33 3.96 -14.37
N THR A 71 8.34 4.56 -13.74
CA THR A 71 9.64 3.93 -13.56
C THR A 71 9.53 2.85 -12.50
N ILE A 72 9.95 1.64 -12.85
CA ILE A 72 9.98 0.50 -11.93
C ILE A 72 11.34 0.48 -11.24
N GLU A 73 11.31 0.47 -9.91
CA GLU A 73 12.49 0.67 -9.08
C GLU A 73 12.68 -0.50 -8.10
N SER A 74 13.94 -0.84 -7.85
CA SER A 74 14.35 -1.73 -6.75
C SER A 74 14.68 -0.92 -5.49
N THR A 75 14.68 -1.57 -4.32
CA THR A 75 15.19 -0.95 -3.08
C THR A 75 16.58 -0.33 -3.30
N GLN A 76 17.52 -1.04 -3.94
CA GLN A 76 18.89 -0.55 -4.13
C GLN A 76 18.91 0.73 -4.95
N THR A 77 18.15 0.78 -6.05
CA THR A 77 18.08 1.97 -6.91
C THR A 77 17.49 3.15 -6.15
N LEU A 78 16.47 2.92 -5.33
CA LEU A 78 15.83 3.96 -4.52
C LEU A 78 16.78 4.49 -3.44
N ARG A 79 17.50 3.62 -2.74
CA ARG A 79 18.50 4.02 -1.73
C ARG A 79 19.66 4.79 -2.35
N TYR A 80 20.15 4.36 -3.52
CA TYR A 80 21.16 5.09 -4.26
C TYR A 80 20.68 6.49 -4.64
N LYS A 81 19.48 6.60 -5.22
CA LYS A 81 18.86 7.91 -5.53
C LYS A 81 18.70 8.77 -4.27
N ALA A 82 18.30 8.19 -3.15
CA ALA A 82 18.16 8.91 -1.88
C ALA A 82 19.51 9.47 -1.37
N SER A 83 20.62 8.78 -1.62
CA SER A 83 21.96 9.25 -1.25
C SER A 83 22.46 10.43 -2.10
N LEU A 84 21.89 10.60 -3.30
CA LEU A 84 22.21 11.68 -4.23
C LEU A 84 21.19 12.83 -4.18
N ALA A 85 20.12 12.69 -3.38
CA ALA A 85 19.05 13.67 -3.32
C ALA A 85 19.58 15.03 -2.85
N SER A 86 19.24 16.10 -3.57
CA SER A 86 19.72 17.46 -3.26
C SER A 86 18.89 18.14 -2.17
N THR A 87 17.75 17.57 -1.79
CA THR A 87 16.86 18.10 -0.77
C THR A 87 16.45 17.01 0.21
N GLN A 88 16.20 17.41 1.47
CA GLN A 88 15.71 16.50 2.50
C GLN A 88 14.34 15.92 2.16
N THR A 89 13.46 16.72 1.54
CA THR A 89 12.12 16.26 1.11
C THR A 89 12.22 15.13 0.08
N GLU A 90 13.10 15.26 -0.91
CA GLU A 90 13.32 14.22 -1.91
C GLU A 90 13.96 12.97 -1.29
N GLN A 91 14.94 13.16 -0.41
CA GLN A 91 15.59 12.07 0.31
C GLN A 91 14.57 11.25 1.12
N LEU A 92 13.72 11.91 1.91
CA LEU A 92 12.67 11.26 2.71
C LEU A 92 11.67 10.51 1.83
N ARG A 93 11.23 11.12 0.72
CA ARG A 93 10.33 10.48 -0.23
C ARG A 93 10.93 9.18 -0.79
N LEU A 94 12.20 9.21 -1.21
CA LEU A 94 12.89 8.04 -1.76
C LEU A 94 13.16 6.96 -0.70
N GLN A 95 13.47 7.35 0.55
CA GLN A 95 13.60 6.43 1.67
C GLN A 95 12.27 5.72 1.98
N ASN A 96 11.14 6.43 1.94
CA ASN A 96 9.81 5.83 2.13
C ASN A 96 9.45 4.84 1.01
N LEU A 97 9.84 5.13 -0.24
CA LEU A 97 9.69 4.17 -1.33
C LEU A 97 10.57 2.93 -1.12
N ALA A 98 11.82 3.11 -0.66
CA ALA A 98 12.70 1.99 -0.35
C ALA A 98 12.15 1.14 0.82
N ALA A 99 11.61 1.78 1.86
CA ALA A 99 10.95 1.12 2.98
C ALA A 99 9.76 0.27 2.52
N THR A 100 8.95 0.80 1.59
CA THR A 100 7.88 0.03 0.94
C THR A 100 8.43 -1.19 0.20
N ALA A 101 9.49 -1.03 -0.60
CA ALA A 101 10.10 -2.14 -1.33
C ALA A 101 10.65 -3.23 -0.40
N ASP A 102 11.18 -2.84 0.77
CA ASP A 102 11.68 -3.75 1.80
C ASP A 102 10.59 -4.41 2.66
N GLY A 103 9.31 -4.18 2.35
CA GLY A 103 8.19 -4.85 3.01
C GLY A 103 7.75 -4.24 4.33
N GLN A 104 8.09 -2.98 4.62
CA GLN A 104 7.61 -2.28 5.85
C GLN A 104 6.07 -2.17 5.93
N HIS A 105 5.39 -2.37 4.81
CA HIS A 105 3.92 -2.39 4.70
C HIS A 105 3.38 -3.76 4.29
N ASP A 106 4.23 -4.79 4.30
CA ASP A 106 3.87 -6.17 3.98
C ASP A 106 3.76 -7.00 5.26
N PHE A 107 2.55 -7.41 5.60
CA PHE A 107 2.32 -8.33 6.71
C PHE A 107 1.21 -9.32 6.36
N THR A 108 1.44 -10.59 6.69
CA THR A 108 0.50 -11.68 6.39
C THR A 108 -0.48 -11.98 7.51
N ASP A 109 -0.15 -11.57 8.74
CA ASP A 109 -0.98 -11.78 9.92
C ASP A 109 -1.79 -10.52 10.25
N ALA A 110 -3.02 -10.48 9.76
CA ALA A 110 -4.02 -9.45 10.09
C ALA A 110 -4.89 -9.92 11.26
N ASN A 111 -4.29 -10.04 12.46
CA ASN A 111 -4.92 -10.64 13.63
C ASN A 111 -6.27 -10.01 14.01
N LEU A 112 -6.44 -8.70 13.81
CA LEU A 112 -7.68 -8.00 14.17
C LEU A 112 -8.86 -8.42 13.29
N ASN A 113 -8.60 -8.72 12.01
CA ASN A 113 -9.64 -9.22 11.10
C ASN A 113 -10.24 -10.54 11.60
N SER A 114 -9.42 -11.42 12.19
CA SER A 114 -9.83 -12.74 12.67
C SER A 114 -10.80 -12.68 13.84
N PHE A 115 -10.74 -11.62 14.67
CA PHE A 115 -11.71 -11.41 15.76
C PHE A 115 -13.09 -10.96 15.25
N PHE A 116 -13.15 -10.32 14.08
CA PHE A 116 -14.36 -9.73 13.53
C PHE A 116 -14.65 -10.18 12.09
N PRO A 117 -14.83 -11.50 11.84
CA PRO A 117 -14.99 -12.04 10.47
C PRO A 117 -16.27 -11.57 9.76
N HIS A 118 -17.23 -11.02 10.51
CA HIS A 118 -18.46 -10.44 9.98
C HIS A 118 -18.25 -9.04 9.37
N ILE A 119 -17.15 -8.35 9.72
CA ILE A 119 -16.77 -7.08 9.10
C ILE A 119 -16.16 -7.39 7.73
N ARG A 120 -17.00 -7.28 6.70
CA ARG A 120 -16.54 -7.39 5.31
C ARG A 120 -15.69 -6.18 4.96
N MET A 121 -14.44 -6.46 4.62
CA MET A 121 -13.45 -5.46 4.20
C MET A 121 -13.63 -5.13 2.71
N THR A 122 -13.40 -3.87 2.37
CA THR A 122 -13.52 -3.35 1.00
C THR A 122 -12.22 -3.63 0.24
N ARG A 123 -12.30 -4.34 -0.88
CA ARG A 123 -11.14 -4.58 -1.76
C ARG A 123 -10.63 -3.26 -2.32
N PHE A 124 -9.33 -3.18 -2.60
CA PHE A 124 -8.70 -1.95 -3.08
C PHE A 124 -9.34 -1.45 -4.38
N ARG A 125 -9.62 -2.36 -5.33
CA ARG A 125 -10.27 -2.00 -6.61
C ARG A 125 -11.65 -1.39 -6.39
N ASP A 126 -12.46 -1.96 -5.51
CA ASP A 126 -13.84 -1.52 -5.27
C ASP A 126 -13.84 -0.15 -4.59
N TRP A 127 -12.95 0.04 -3.62
CA TRP A 127 -12.72 1.34 -2.99
C TRP A 127 -12.25 2.39 -4.01
N LEU A 128 -11.25 2.05 -4.84
CA LEU A 128 -10.69 2.97 -5.82
C LEU A 128 -11.71 3.35 -6.90
N ALA A 129 -12.54 2.40 -7.35
CA ALA A 129 -13.63 2.66 -8.28
C ALA A 129 -14.65 3.64 -7.68
N SER A 130 -15.07 3.40 -6.43
CA SER A 130 -16.00 4.30 -5.74
C SER A 130 -15.43 5.71 -5.54
N ALA A 131 -14.13 5.83 -5.27
CA ALA A 131 -13.49 7.11 -4.95
C ALA A 131 -13.04 7.90 -6.19
N TRP A 132 -12.67 7.21 -7.29
CA TRP A 132 -11.91 7.83 -8.38
C TRP A 132 -12.48 7.63 -9.79
N ALA A 133 -13.44 6.70 -9.99
CA ALA A 133 -13.98 6.46 -11.33
C ALA A 133 -14.70 7.69 -11.92
N GLY A 134 -15.42 8.45 -11.08
CA GLY A 134 -16.18 9.64 -11.50
C GLY A 134 -15.42 10.96 -11.46
N VAL A 135 -14.15 10.97 -11.07
CA VAL A 135 -13.34 12.20 -11.03
C VAL A 135 -12.91 12.56 -12.47
N PRO A 136 -13.03 13.81 -12.94
CA PRO A 136 -12.62 14.20 -14.30
C PRO A 136 -11.16 13.84 -14.64
#